data_AF-A0A1N6K3A6-F1
#
_entry.id   AF-A0A1N6K3A6-F1
#
_cell.length_a   1.000
_cell.length_b   1.000
_cell.length_c   1.000
_cell.angle_alpha   90.00
_cell.angle_beta   90.00
_cell.angle_gamma   90.00
#
_symmetry.space_group_name_H-M   'P 1'
#
loop_
_entity.id
_entity.type
_entity.pdbx_description
1 polymer ?
#
loop_
_entity_poly.entity_id
_entity_poly.type
_entity_poly.pdbx_seq_one_letter_code
_entity_poly.pdbx_strand_id
1 'polypeptide(L)'
;MIKPITLMVTLFTICSTSYAQNKTLIGIVPFKSSAQKDSYGYSRSNNSSEYNTAIQDAVADAFLKTKRFSLVEREKMDQLKSEKNLQKDEDFIDGQVIEQSKSLGAQYVVLGNISKAKAETKQVSIPVVGMTTSNIAEIAFNTRVVDVATGEIMASNSFSATSKGKTAFEDALKEIKPQIEKFIKDNFKIVASIASIEEKSGAGEAVKVLISGGSGTGVSESNQFKVYEATELVVDGKKLTRKKQIGKIVVSKVEDENFSICTVTEGGADIAKKMEGNAKLKCEIINE
;
A
#
# COMPACT_ATOMS: atom_id res chain seq x y z
N MET A 1 -48.56 -45.67 -30.11
CA MET A 1 -47.92 -45.64 -28.78
C MET A 1 -46.62 -44.86 -28.91
N ILE A 2 -46.64 -43.56 -28.64
CA ILE A 2 -45.51 -42.64 -28.85
C ILE A 2 -45.09 -42.14 -27.46
N LYS A 3 -43.85 -42.40 -27.05
CA LYS A 3 -43.29 -41.89 -25.79
C LYS A 3 -42.61 -40.53 -26.05
N PRO A 4 -42.86 -39.49 -25.24
CA PRO A 4 -42.15 -38.23 -25.38
C PRO A 4 -40.76 -38.33 -24.73
N ILE A 5 -39.75 -37.85 -25.44
CA ILE A 5 -38.37 -37.69 -24.97
C ILE A 5 -38.25 -36.30 -24.37
N THR A 6 -38.08 -36.23 -23.05
CA THR A 6 -37.87 -34.97 -22.32
C THR A 6 -36.40 -34.57 -22.42
N LEU A 7 -36.12 -33.52 -23.19
CA LEU A 7 -34.80 -32.91 -23.31
C LEU A 7 -34.54 -32.04 -22.07
N MET A 8 -33.70 -32.52 -21.15
CA MET A 8 -33.29 -31.80 -19.95
C MET A 8 -32.11 -30.87 -20.31
N VAL A 9 -32.38 -29.58 -20.43
CA VAL A 9 -31.36 -28.54 -20.65
C VAL A 9 -30.69 -28.23 -19.31
N THR A 10 -29.49 -28.76 -19.10
CA THR A 10 -28.66 -28.46 -17.93
C THR A 10 -27.99 -27.10 -18.15
N LEU A 11 -28.53 -26.06 -17.52
CA LEU A 11 -27.97 -24.71 -17.51
C LEU A 11 -26.68 -24.72 -16.68
N PHE A 12 -25.53 -24.73 -17.36
CA PHE A 12 -24.21 -24.61 -16.73
C PHE A 12 -24.02 -23.14 -16.31
N THR A 13 -24.41 -22.81 -15.09
CA THR A 13 -24.12 -21.49 -14.51
C THR A 13 -22.61 -21.40 -14.27
N ILE A 14 -21.91 -20.72 -15.17
CA ILE A 14 -20.50 -20.34 -15.00
C ILE A 14 -20.47 -19.37 -13.82
N CYS A 15 -20.14 -19.88 -12.64
CA CYS A 15 -19.90 -19.06 -11.46
C CYS A 15 -18.56 -18.34 -11.70
N SER A 16 -18.64 -17.09 -12.15
CA SER A 16 -17.50 -16.18 -12.21
C SER A 16 -16.99 -15.98 -10.79
N THR A 17 -15.98 -16.74 -10.37
CA THR A 17 -15.26 -16.41 -9.14
C THR A 17 -14.47 -15.14 -9.42
N SER A 18 -15.07 -14.00 -9.09
CA SER A 18 -14.39 -12.71 -9.04
C SER A 18 -13.25 -12.85 -8.04
N TYR A 19 -12.02 -13.02 -8.53
CA TYR A 19 -10.82 -12.89 -7.70
C TYR A 19 -10.67 -11.42 -7.34
N ALA A 20 -11.43 -10.94 -6.35
CA ALA A 20 -11.13 -9.68 -5.71
C ALA A 20 -9.81 -9.88 -4.95
N GLN A 21 -8.70 -9.32 -5.45
CA GLN A 21 -7.49 -9.23 -4.65
C GLN A 21 -7.79 -8.30 -3.46
N ASN A 22 -8.00 -8.88 -2.28
CA ASN A 22 -8.14 -8.10 -1.05
C ASN A 22 -6.86 -7.29 -0.83
N LYS A 23 -6.99 -5.96 -0.86
CA LYS A 23 -5.88 -5.05 -0.56
C LYS A 23 -5.32 -5.34 0.82
N THR A 24 -4.02 -5.12 0.99
CA THR A 24 -3.38 -5.31 2.28
C THR A 24 -3.96 -4.32 3.29
N LEU A 25 -4.56 -4.82 4.38
CA LEU A 25 -5.15 -3.99 5.42
C LEU A 25 -4.05 -3.49 6.37
N ILE A 26 -3.92 -2.16 6.47
CA ILE A 26 -2.96 -1.50 7.34
C ILE A 26 -3.69 -0.71 8.42
N GLY A 27 -3.28 -0.90 9.67
CA GLY A 27 -3.76 -0.10 10.80
C GLY A 27 -2.81 1.04 11.09
N ILE A 28 -3.29 2.29 11.11
CA ILE A 28 -2.50 3.42 11.60
C ILE A 28 -2.86 3.69 13.06
N VAL A 29 -1.85 3.66 13.93
CA VAL A 29 -1.98 4.04 15.34
C VAL A 29 -1.67 5.51 15.50
N PRO A 30 -2.38 6.24 16.38
CA PRO A 30 -2.10 7.64 16.67
C PRO A 30 -0.62 7.90 16.95
N PHE A 31 -0.06 8.88 16.26
CA PHE A 31 1.36 9.19 16.39
C PHE A 31 1.65 9.74 17.78
N LYS A 32 2.61 9.14 18.47
CA LYS A 32 3.03 9.62 19.80
C LYS A 32 3.88 10.87 19.63
N SER A 33 3.46 11.98 20.21
CA SER A 33 4.26 13.21 20.26
C SER A 33 4.85 13.37 21.67
N SER A 34 6.15 13.64 21.76
CA SER A 34 6.74 14.06 23.05
C SER A 34 6.22 15.46 23.35
N ALA A 35 5.28 15.57 24.29
CA ALA A 35 4.77 16.86 24.74
C ALA A 35 5.94 17.76 25.14
N GLN A 36 6.11 18.88 24.44
CA GLN A 36 7.11 19.87 24.80
C GLN A 36 6.59 20.64 26.01
N LYS A 37 6.87 20.11 27.20
CA LYS A 37 6.64 20.82 28.48
C LYS A 37 7.63 21.99 28.54
N ASP A 38 7.15 23.18 28.86
CA ASP A 38 8.05 24.26 29.22
C ASP A 38 8.67 24.03 30.62
N SER A 39 9.67 24.84 31.00
CA SER A 39 10.36 24.73 32.30
C SER A 39 9.44 24.86 33.53
N TYR A 40 8.18 25.25 33.34
CA TYR A 40 7.18 25.41 34.40
C TYR A 40 6.09 24.32 34.37
N GLY A 41 6.22 23.31 33.51
CA GLY A 41 5.31 22.17 33.44
C GLY A 41 3.97 22.47 32.75
N TYR A 42 3.83 23.63 32.10
CA TYR A 42 2.64 23.97 31.33
C TYR A 42 2.75 23.46 29.88
N SER A 43 1.68 22.84 29.38
CA SER A 43 1.55 22.49 27.95
C SER A 43 1.34 23.76 27.13
N ARG A 44 2.31 24.11 26.28
CA ARG A 44 2.19 25.25 25.36
C ARG A 44 1.32 24.89 24.13
N SER A 45 0.15 25.53 24.06
CA SER A 45 -0.65 25.91 22.88
C SER A 45 -1.24 24.84 21.94
N ASN A 46 -2.51 25.06 21.58
CA ASN A 46 -3.40 24.23 20.76
C ASN A 46 -2.87 23.83 19.36
N ASN A 47 -1.87 24.51 18.79
CA ASN A 47 -1.38 24.27 17.43
C ASN A 47 -0.51 23.01 17.30
N SER A 48 0.09 22.52 18.39
CA SER A 48 0.88 21.28 18.32
C SER A 48 0.02 20.07 17.98
N SER A 49 -1.26 20.09 18.36
CA SER A 49 -2.21 19.03 18.01
C SER A 49 -2.49 19.01 16.51
N GLU A 50 -2.74 20.19 15.90
CA GLU A 50 -3.01 20.32 14.47
C GLU A 50 -1.82 19.87 13.62
N TYR A 51 -0.60 20.25 14.01
CA TYR A 51 0.61 19.82 13.31
C TYR A 51 0.86 18.31 13.45
N ASN A 52 0.59 17.73 14.63
CA ASN A 52 0.71 16.29 14.81
C ASN A 52 -0.30 15.53 13.93
N THR A 53 -1.56 16.00 13.87
CA THR A 53 -2.59 15.43 13.00
C THR A 53 -2.19 15.56 11.53
N ALA A 54 -1.73 16.72 11.08
CA ALA A 54 -1.28 16.92 9.70
C ALA A 54 -0.13 15.99 9.28
N ILE A 55 0.79 15.67 10.21
CA ILE A 55 1.86 14.69 9.96
C ILE A 55 1.30 13.27 9.84
N GLN A 56 0.38 12.88 10.74
CA GLN A 56 -0.29 11.58 10.69
C GLN A 56 -1.09 11.41 9.39
N ASP A 57 -1.86 12.42 9.00
CA ASP A 57 -2.64 12.45 7.77
C ASP A 57 -1.74 12.36 6.55
N ALA A 58 -0.61 13.08 6.53
CA ALA A 58 0.35 12.98 5.43
C ALA A 58 0.90 11.54 5.27
N VAL A 59 1.08 10.79 6.36
CA VAL A 59 1.45 9.38 6.30
C VAL A 59 0.29 8.53 5.80
N ALA A 60 -0.92 8.72 6.34
CA ALA A 60 -2.14 8.00 5.93
C ALA A 60 -2.42 8.18 4.42
N ASP A 61 -2.41 9.42 3.95
CA ASP A 61 -2.58 9.81 2.56
C ASP A 61 -1.53 9.14 1.67
N ALA A 62 -0.27 9.10 2.10
CA ALA A 62 0.79 8.47 1.32
C ALA A 62 0.53 6.96 1.14
N PHE A 63 0.02 6.26 2.17
CA PHE A 63 -0.41 4.86 2.03
C PHE A 63 -1.59 4.72 1.06
N LEU A 64 -2.63 5.53 1.22
CA LEU A 64 -3.81 5.50 0.35
C LEU A 64 -3.47 5.80 -1.12
N LYS A 65 -2.58 6.77 -1.37
CA LYS A 65 -2.14 7.18 -2.71
C LYS A 65 -1.47 6.05 -3.49
N THR A 66 -0.83 5.10 -2.81
CA THR A 66 -0.27 3.92 -3.48
C THR A 66 -1.31 2.93 -3.99
N LYS A 67 -2.59 3.07 -3.61
CA LYS A 67 -3.75 2.26 -3.99
C LYS A 67 -3.72 0.77 -3.61
N ARG A 68 -2.57 0.22 -3.20
CA ARG A 68 -2.37 -1.19 -2.81
C ARG A 68 -2.77 -1.54 -1.37
N PHE A 69 -3.23 -0.57 -0.58
CA PHE A 69 -3.64 -0.76 0.81
C PHE A 69 -5.08 -0.35 1.06
N SER A 70 -5.71 -1.03 2.02
CA SER A 70 -6.89 -0.53 2.73
C SER A 70 -6.43 -0.04 4.09
N LEU A 71 -6.93 1.11 4.52
CA LEU A 71 -6.49 1.74 5.75
C LEU A 71 -7.56 1.68 6.83
N VAL A 72 -7.15 1.45 8.06
CA VAL A 72 -8.02 1.53 9.24
C VAL A 72 -7.33 2.40 10.29
N GLU A 73 -7.99 3.49 10.66
CA GLU A 73 -7.53 4.38 11.73
C GLU A 73 -7.89 3.77 13.09
N ARG A 74 -6.87 3.41 13.88
CA ARG A 74 -7.09 2.75 15.17
C ARG A 74 -7.77 3.65 16.20
N GLU A 75 -7.67 4.98 16.06
CA GLU A 75 -8.41 5.93 16.91
C GLU A 75 -9.92 5.96 16.63
N LYS A 76 -10.34 5.75 15.38
CA LYS A 76 -11.75 5.76 15.00
C LYS A 76 -12.41 4.39 15.21
N MET A 77 -11.63 3.37 15.56
CA MET A 77 -12.14 1.99 15.71
C MET A 77 -13.27 1.86 16.71
N ASP A 78 -13.24 2.59 17.82
CA ASP A 78 -14.30 2.48 18.82
C ASP A 78 -15.60 3.15 18.35
N GLN A 79 -15.49 4.25 17.59
CA GLN A 79 -16.63 4.89 16.91
C GLN A 79 -17.21 3.99 15.80
N LEU A 80 -16.35 3.33 15.03
CA LEU A 80 -16.77 2.36 14.01
C LEU A 80 -17.42 1.12 14.63
N LYS A 81 -16.95 0.66 15.79
CA LYS A 81 -17.58 -0.43 16.54
C LYS A 81 -18.96 -0.02 17.07
N SER A 82 -19.11 1.21 17.59
CA SER A 82 -20.41 1.68 18.05
C SER A 82 -21.40 1.80 16.90
N GLU A 83 -20.98 2.39 15.77
CA GLU A 83 -21.80 2.48 14.55
C GLU A 83 -22.19 1.09 14.03
N LYS A 84 -21.24 0.16 13.96
CA LYS A 84 -21.51 -1.22 13.58
C LYS A 84 -22.47 -1.92 14.54
N ASN A 85 -22.45 -1.60 15.83
CA ASN A 85 -23.38 -2.17 16.78
C ASN A 85 -24.80 -1.59 16.60
N LEU A 86 -24.94 -0.29 16.31
CA LEU A 86 -26.24 0.31 15.96
C LEU A 86 -26.83 -0.35 14.71
N GLN A 87 -26.03 -0.59 13.68
CA GLN A 87 -26.48 -1.28 12.45
C GLN A 87 -26.91 -2.73 12.69
N LYS A 88 -26.36 -3.42 13.71
CA LYS A 88 -26.82 -4.76 14.09
C LYS A 88 -28.18 -4.72 14.78
N ASP A 89 -28.46 -3.66 15.53
CA ASP A 89 -29.71 -3.55 16.30
C ASP A 89 -30.88 -3.14 15.40
N GLU A 90 -30.61 -2.44 14.28
CA GLU A 90 -31.62 -2.00 13.32
C GLU A 90 -32.01 -3.09 12.29
N ASP A 91 -31.09 -3.98 11.91
CA ASP A 91 -31.33 -5.05 10.90
C ASP A 91 -30.65 -6.38 11.29
N PHE A 92 -31.31 -7.24 12.09
CA PHE A 92 -30.81 -8.60 12.36
C PHE A 92 -31.78 -9.71 11.94
N ILE A 93 -31.51 -10.32 10.78
CA ILE A 93 -31.74 -11.75 10.55
C ILE A 93 -30.41 -12.41 10.17
N ASP A 94 -29.93 -13.22 11.11
CA ASP A 94 -29.09 -14.42 11.02
C ASP A 94 -27.92 -14.51 9.99
N GLY A 95 -26.72 -14.84 10.51
CA GLY A 95 -25.61 -15.44 9.74
C GLY A 95 -24.46 -14.54 9.28
N GLN A 96 -24.68 -13.28 8.86
CA GLN A 96 -23.61 -12.46 8.22
C GLN A 96 -22.60 -11.78 9.18
N VAL A 97 -22.90 -11.74 10.48
CA VAL A 97 -22.15 -10.90 11.44
C VAL A 97 -20.80 -11.47 11.88
N ILE A 98 -20.61 -12.78 11.72
CA ILE A 98 -19.37 -13.46 12.10
C ILE A 98 -18.24 -13.17 11.09
N GLU A 99 -18.54 -13.09 9.78
CA GLU A 99 -17.51 -12.81 8.76
C GLU A 99 -17.00 -11.36 8.80
N GLN A 100 -17.89 -10.38 9.00
CA GLN A 100 -17.50 -8.97 9.08
C GLN A 100 -16.67 -8.63 10.33
N SER A 101 -16.68 -9.47 11.37
CA SER A 101 -15.92 -9.23 12.61
C SER A 101 -14.47 -9.73 12.51
N LYS A 102 -14.18 -10.72 11.64
CA LYS A 102 -12.80 -11.10 11.26
C LYS A 102 -12.11 -10.07 10.36
N SER A 103 -12.89 -9.24 9.66
CA SER A 103 -12.42 -8.27 8.64
C SER A 103 -11.62 -7.07 9.18
N LEU A 104 -11.54 -6.86 10.50
CA LEU A 104 -10.88 -5.68 11.11
C LEU A 104 -9.42 -5.93 11.56
N GLY A 105 -8.89 -7.13 11.33
CA GLY A 105 -7.50 -7.48 11.67
C GLY A 105 -6.52 -6.96 10.63
N ALA A 106 -5.92 -5.79 10.86
CA ALA A 106 -4.84 -5.29 10.00
C ALA A 106 -3.66 -6.28 9.99
N GLN A 107 -3.08 -6.50 8.80
CA GLN A 107 -1.89 -7.34 8.62
C GLN A 107 -0.63 -6.62 9.13
N TYR A 108 -0.57 -5.31 8.88
CA TYR A 108 0.50 -4.44 9.36
C TYR A 108 -0.06 -3.31 10.21
N VAL A 109 0.77 -2.84 11.14
CA VAL A 109 0.50 -1.64 11.92
C VAL A 109 1.59 -0.60 11.67
N VAL A 110 1.17 0.63 11.37
CA VAL A 110 2.06 1.79 11.26
C VAL A 110 2.06 2.51 12.60
N LEU A 111 3.25 2.60 13.19
CA LEU A 111 3.54 3.34 14.41
C LEU A 111 4.33 4.59 14.04
N GLY A 112 4.00 5.73 14.64
CA GLY A 112 4.75 6.97 14.48
C GLY A 112 5.15 7.59 15.80
N ASN A 113 6.33 8.20 15.83
CA ASN A 113 6.76 9.07 16.91
C ASN A 113 7.22 10.42 16.36
N ILE A 114 6.57 11.48 16.82
CA ILE A 114 6.85 12.86 16.42
C ILE A 114 7.77 13.47 17.46
N SER A 115 8.97 13.83 17.02
CA SER A 115 10.01 14.46 17.82
C SER A 115 10.01 15.99 17.69
N LYS A 116 9.58 16.51 16.53
CA LYS A 116 9.38 17.95 16.27
C LYS A 116 8.16 18.16 15.39
N ALA A 117 7.28 19.05 15.80
CA ALA A 117 6.15 19.54 15.03
C ALA A 117 5.81 20.95 15.51
N LYS A 118 6.57 21.94 15.03
CA LYS A 118 6.45 23.31 15.52
C LYS A 118 6.75 24.35 14.45
N ALA A 119 6.10 25.51 14.58
CA ALA A 119 6.38 26.72 13.81
C ALA A 119 6.60 27.87 14.79
N GLU A 120 7.75 28.55 14.67
CA GLU A 120 8.18 29.63 15.56
C GLU A 120 8.71 30.81 14.74
N THR A 121 8.41 32.04 15.16
CA THR A 121 9.03 33.24 14.59
C THR A 121 10.43 33.42 15.15
N LYS A 122 11.46 33.40 14.29
CA LYS A 122 12.86 33.60 14.65
C LYS A 122 13.42 34.84 13.94
N GLN A 123 14.31 35.56 14.60
CA GLN A 123 15.12 36.59 13.92
C GLN A 123 16.15 35.89 13.03
N VAL A 124 16.20 36.30 11.77
CA VAL A 124 17.14 35.82 10.77
C VAL A 124 17.89 37.02 10.22
N SER A 125 19.21 36.89 10.15
CA SER A 125 20.09 37.88 9.55
C SER A 125 20.14 37.66 8.04
N ILE A 126 19.73 38.66 7.26
CA ILE A 126 19.89 38.67 5.80
C ILE A 126 21.02 39.64 5.46
N PRO A 127 22.09 39.18 4.77
CA PRO A 127 23.14 40.09 4.28
C PRO A 127 22.52 41.23 3.48
N VAL A 128 22.98 42.47 3.69
CA VAL A 128 22.47 43.72 3.06
C VAL A 128 21.15 44.28 3.65
N VAL A 129 20.24 43.46 4.18
CA VAL A 129 18.93 43.91 4.70
C VAL A 129 18.90 44.06 6.23
N GLY A 130 19.80 43.39 6.96
CA GLY A 130 19.86 43.41 8.42
C GLY A 130 19.03 42.30 9.08
N MET A 131 18.65 42.49 10.35
CA MET A 131 17.82 41.51 11.07
C MET A 131 16.35 41.63 10.64
N THR A 132 15.78 40.51 10.18
CA THR A 132 14.35 40.41 9.90
C THR A 132 13.72 39.25 10.67
N THR A 133 12.42 39.26 10.86
CA THR A 133 11.68 38.15 11.47
C THR A 133 11.16 37.21 10.41
N SER A 134 11.40 35.90 10.58
CA SER A 134 10.86 34.87 9.70
C SER A 134 10.22 33.75 10.52
N ASN A 135 9.09 33.24 10.06
CA ASN A 135 8.50 32.03 10.62
C ASN A 135 9.31 30.83 10.11
N ILE A 136 9.75 29.98 11.03
CA ILE A 136 10.51 28.77 10.75
C ILE A 136 9.73 27.59 11.30
N ALA A 137 9.47 26.60 10.46
CA ALA A 137 8.83 25.36 10.87
C ALA A 137 9.84 24.21 10.83
N GLU A 138 9.78 23.36 11.86
CA GLU A 138 10.60 22.16 11.98
C GLU A 138 9.67 20.96 12.16
N ILE A 139 9.78 20.00 11.24
CA ILE A 139 9.09 18.71 11.30
C ILE A 139 10.17 17.64 11.44
N ALA A 140 10.03 16.75 12.42
CA ALA A 140 10.86 15.56 12.54
C ALA A 140 10.07 14.43 13.21
N PHE A 141 9.96 13.29 12.56
CA PHE A 141 9.28 12.11 13.09
C PHE A 141 9.88 10.84 12.52
N ASN A 142 9.65 9.70 13.17
CA ASN A 142 9.96 8.40 12.62
C ASN A 142 8.69 7.56 12.48
N THR A 143 8.68 6.69 11.47
CA THR A 143 7.62 5.70 11.25
C THR A 143 8.20 4.30 11.30
N ARG A 144 7.40 3.36 11.79
CA ARG A 144 7.69 1.92 11.81
C ARG A 144 6.49 1.15 11.31
N VAL A 145 6.74 0.18 10.45
CA VAL A 145 5.76 -0.80 10.01
C VAL A 145 6.05 -2.09 10.76
N VAL A 146 5.04 -2.62 11.45
CA VAL A 146 5.13 -3.85 12.24
C VAL A 146 4.20 -4.90 11.64
N ASP A 147 4.72 -6.11 11.41
CA ASP A 147 3.89 -7.27 11.09
C ASP A 147 3.13 -7.70 12.35
N VAL A 148 1.80 -7.79 12.27
CA VAL A 148 0.95 -8.07 13.44
C VAL A 148 1.06 -9.53 13.89
N ALA A 149 1.35 -10.46 12.97
CA ALA A 149 1.45 -11.88 13.29
C ALA A 149 2.76 -12.21 14.01
N THR A 150 3.87 -11.59 13.61
CA THR A 150 5.20 -11.87 14.20
C THR A 150 5.63 -10.84 15.25
N GLY A 151 5.08 -9.62 15.18
CA GLY A 151 5.56 -8.47 15.97
C GLY A 151 6.87 -7.87 15.45
N GLU A 152 7.40 -8.33 14.32
CA GLU A 152 8.65 -7.84 13.76
C GLU A 152 8.48 -6.48 13.07
N ILE A 153 9.50 -5.62 13.19
CA ILE A 153 9.57 -4.36 12.45
C ILE A 153 10.03 -4.66 11.04
N MET A 154 9.11 -4.59 10.09
CA MET A 154 9.36 -4.86 8.66
C MET A 154 10.06 -3.70 7.96
N ALA A 155 9.75 -2.48 8.38
CA ALA A 155 10.34 -1.27 7.82
C ALA A 155 10.35 -0.15 8.87
N SER A 156 11.37 0.70 8.82
CA SER A 156 11.46 1.89 9.67
C SER A 156 12.20 3.00 8.92
N ASN A 157 11.73 4.23 9.06
CA ASN A 157 12.46 5.39 8.55
C ASN A 157 12.21 6.64 9.39
N SER A 158 13.14 7.59 9.33
CA SER A 158 13.02 8.91 9.94
C SER A 158 12.88 9.96 8.86
N PHE A 159 12.00 10.94 9.09
CA PHE A 159 11.72 12.04 8.19
C PHE A 159 11.94 13.35 8.92
N SER A 160 12.53 14.31 8.23
CA SER A 160 12.69 15.65 8.75
C SER A 160 12.76 16.68 7.64
N ALA A 161 12.17 17.84 7.87
CA ALA A 161 12.31 19.01 7.01
C ALA A 161 12.26 20.29 7.85
N THR A 162 12.85 21.35 7.30
CA THR A 162 12.80 22.68 7.87
C THR A 162 12.57 23.68 6.76
N SER A 163 11.52 24.48 6.90
CA SER A 163 11.20 25.52 5.92
C SER A 163 10.95 26.85 6.62
N LYS A 164 10.98 27.93 5.83
CA LYS A 164 10.85 29.30 6.32
C LYS A 164 9.82 30.06 5.48
N GLY A 165 9.20 31.08 6.05
CA GLY A 165 8.23 31.93 5.36
C GLY A 165 6.81 31.80 5.91
N LYS A 166 5.83 32.40 5.22
CA LYS A 166 4.45 32.50 5.71
C LYS A 166 3.78 31.14 5.89
N THR A 167 4.10 30.19 5.03
CA THR A 167 3.56 28.81 4.96
C THR A 167 4.60 27.76 5.34
N ALA A 168 5.52 28.11 6.26
CA ALA A 168 6.69 27.30 6.56
C ALA A 168 6.35 25.85 6.95
N PHE A 169 5.25 25.62 7.68
CA PHE A 169 4.88 24.27 8.09
C PHE A 169 4.37 23.45 6.90
N GLU A 170 3.50 24.03 6.08
CA GLU A 170 2.95 23.39 4.88
C GLU A 170 4.05 23.07 3.87
N ASP A 171 5.02 23.98 3.71
CA ASP A 171 6.17 23.79 2.82
C ASP A 171 7.08 22.65 3.32
N ALA A 172 7.35 22.60 4.63
CA ALA A 172 8.13 21.50 5.21
C ALA A 172 7.40 20.15 5.07
N LEU A 173 6.08 20.12 5.26
CA LEU A 173 5.28 18.92 5.08
C LEU A 173 5.27 18.47 3.62
N LYS A 174 5.17 19.42 2.67
CA LYS A 174 5.22 19.17 1.22
C LYS A 174 6.57 18.57 0.80
N GLU A 175 7.67 18.98 1.42
CA GLU A 175 9.00 18.40 1.20
C GLU A 175 9.11 16.95 1.70
N ILE A 176 8.44 16.63 2.80
CA ILE A 176 8.47 15.29 3.40
C ILE A 176 7.58 14.29 2.64
N LYS A 177 6.43 14.72 2.11
CA LYS A 177 5.45 13.82 1.46
C LYS A 177 6.08 12.88 0.40
N PRO A 178 6.89 13.35 -0.57
CA PRO A 178 7.56 12.46 -1.52
C PRO A 178 8.50 11.44 -0.87
N GLN A 179 9.13 11.78 0.26
CA GLN A 179 10.00 10.86 0.99
C GLN A 179 9.20 9.75 1.66
N ILE A 180 8.03 10.07 2.23
CA ILE A 180 7.12 9.06 2.78
C ILE A 180 6.63 8.14 1.67
N GLU A 181 6.20 8.71 0.54
CA GLU A 181 5.76 7.93 -0.62
C GLU A 181 6.86 6.97 -1.08
N LYS A 182 8.10 7.46 -1.24
CA LYS A 182 9.26 6.63 -1.59
C LYS A 182 9.49 5.50 -0.57
N PHE A 183 9.44 5.80 0.72
CA PHE A 183 9.57 4.81 1.79
C PHE A 183 8.54 3.68 1.63
N ILE A 184 7.27 4.01 1.36
CA ILE A 184 6.23 3.01 1.16
C ILE A 184 6.50 2.17 -0.10
N LYS A 185 6.86 2.81 -1.21
CA LYS A 185 7.15 2.13 -2.48
C LYS A 185 8.32 1.16 -2.38
N ASP A 186 9.38 1.57 -1.68
CA ASP A 186 10.60 0.75 -1.52
C ASP A 186 10.34 -0.50 -0.67
N ASN A 187 9.49 -0.39 0.36
CA ASN A 187 9.22 -1.45 1.32
C ASN A 187 8.04 -2.36 0.93
N PHE A 188 7.15 -1.90 0.05
CA PHE A 188 5.94 -2.62 -0.32
C PHE A 188 5.72 -2.69 -1.83
N LYS A 189 6.70 -3.20 -2.56
CA LYS A 189 6.65 -3.29 -4.03
C LYS A 189 5.38 -3.97 -4.55
N ILE A 190 4.87 -3.48 -5.68
CA ILE A 190 3.75 -4.12 -6.38
C ILE A 190 4.20 -5.51 -6.85
N VAL A 191 3.45 -6.55 -6.47
CA VAL A 191 3.66 -7.93 -6.91
C VAL A 191 2.38 -8.45 -7.54
N ALA A 192 2.47 -8.97 -8.76
CA ALA A 192 1.39 -9.62 -9.49
C ALA A 192 1.77 -11.06 -9.87
N SER A 193 0.81 -11.83 -10.37
CA SER A 193 1.05 -13.13 -11.02
C SER A 193 0.83 -13.00 -12.51
N ILE A 194 1.53 -13.80 -13.32
CA ILE A 194 1.11 -13.99 -14.72
C ILE A 194 -0.12 -14.92 -14.71
N ALA A 195 -1.25 -14.41 -15.21
CA ALA A 195 -2.51 -15.14 -15.30
C ALA A 195 -2.56 -16.04 -16.55
N SER A 196 -2.19 -15.49 -17.70
CA SER A 196 -2.23 -16.18 -19.00
C SER A 196 -1.22 -15.58 -19.98
N ILE A 197 -0.90 -16.34 -21.03
CA ILE A 197 -0.21 -15.84 -22.22
C ILE A 197 -1.28 -15.48 -23.24
N GLU A 198 -1.32 -14.21 -23.64
CA GLU A 198 -2.31 -13.66 -24.57
C GLU A 198 -1.86 -13.79 -26.02
N GLU A 199 -0.54 -13.74 -26.26
CA GLU A 199 0.02 -13.79 -27.60
C GLU A 199 1.38 -14.50 -27.59
N LYS A 200 1.61 -15.36 -28.58
CA LYS A 200 2.91 -16.02 -28.83
C LYS A 200 3.47 -15.63 -30.19
N SER A 201 4.78 -15.60 -30.31
CA SER A 201 5.48 -15.45 -31.58
C SER A 201 5.37 -16.74 -32.41
N GLY A 202 5.76 -16.69 -33.69
CA GLY A 202 5.85 -17.87 -34.55
C GLY A 202 6.84 -18.95 -34.05
N ALA A 203 7.79 -18.58 -33.19
CA ALA A 203 8.71 -19.51 -32.52
C ALA A 203 8.14 -20.08 -31.20
N GLY A 204 6.91 -19.72 -30.82
CA GLY A 204 6.25 -20.18 -29.60
C GLY A 204 6.59 -19.37 -28.34
N GLU A 205 7.33 -18.27 -28.45
CA GLU A 205 7.71 -17.43 -27.32
C GLU A 205 6.57 -16.53 -26.88
N ALA A 206 6.41 -16.29 -25.57
CA ALA A 206 5.40 -15.35 -25.07
C ALA A 206 5.75 -13.91 -25.50
N VAL A 207 4.80 -13.23 -26.15
CA VAL A 207 4.91 -11.83 -26.61
C VAL A 207 4.03 -10.90 -25.78
N LYS A 208 2.83 -11.36 -25.41
CA LYS A 208 1.94 -10.65 -24.48
C LYS A 208 1.45 -11.58 -23.38
N VAL A 209 1.34 -11.04 -22.18
CA VAL A 209 0.86 -11.76 -21.00
C VAL A 209 -0.15 -10.90 -20.24
N LEU A 210 -1.14 -11.56 -19.65
CA LEU A 210 -2.08 -10.95 -18.70
C LEU A 210 -1.51 -11.10 -17.30
N ILE A 211 -1.48 -10.02 -16.51
CA ILE A 211 -1.07 -10.07 -15.09
C ILE A 211 -2.24 -9.75 -14.16
N SER A 212 -2.23 -10.37 -12.98
CA SER A 212 -3.17 -10.09 -11.88
C SER A 212 -2.78 -8.81 -11.11
N GLY A 213 -2.60 -7.70 -11.82
CA GLY A 213 -2.36 -6.38 -11.26
C GLY A 213 -2.91 -5.30 -12.19
N GLY A 214 -3.94 -4.58 -11.74
CA GLY A 214 -4.56 -3.48 -12.47
C GLY A 214 -4.48 -2.15 -11.71
N SER A 215 -5.30 -1.20 -12.15
CA SER A 215 -5.32 0.17 -11.58
C SER A 215 -5.63 0.21 -10.08
N GLY A 216 -6.36 -0.78 -9.57
CA GLY A 216 -6.70 -0.93 -8.16
C GLY A 216 -5.50 -1.29 -7.28
N THR A 217 -4.42 -1.79 -7.88
CA THR A 217 -3.15 -2.13 -7.21
C THR A 217 -2.04 -1.10 -7.43
N GLY A 218 -2.36 0.00 -8.12
CA GLY A 218 -1.40 1.06 -8.47
C GLY A 218 -0.65 0.81 -9.77
N VAL A 219 -0.99 -0.23 -10.53
CA VAL A 219 -0.40 -0.49 -11.85
C VAL A 219 -0.87 0.56 -12.85
N SER A 220 0.07 1.13 -13.60
CA SER A 220 -0.16 2.04 -14.71
C SER A 220 0.61 1.59 -15.96
N GLU A 221 0.25 2.14 -17.11
CA GLU A 221 1.01 1.95 -18.35
C GLU A 221 2.48 2.33 -18.18
N SER A 222 3.34 1.69 -18.96
CA SER A 222 4.81 1.81 -18.89
C SER A 222 5.47 1.31 -17.60
N ASN A 223 4.72 0.87 -16.58
CA ASN A 223 5.32 0.15 -15.45
C ASN A 223 6.07 -1.08 -15.95
N GLN A 224 7.26 -1.29 -15.40
CA GLN A 224 8.12 -2.41 -15.76
C GLN A 224 8.20 -3.41 -14.61
N PHE A 225 8.06 -4.69 -14.93
CA PHE A 225 8.16 -5.77 -13.95
C PHE A 225 9.26 -6.74 -14.34
N LYS A 226 9.98 -7.22 -13.32
CA LYS A 226 10.80 -8.44 -13.47
C LYS A 226 9.89 -9.63 -13.23
N VAL A 227 10.00 -10.64 -14.09
CA VAL A 227 9.32 -11.92 -13.95
C VAL A 227 10.25 -12.90 -13.27
N TYR A 228 9.76 -13.61 -12.26
CA TYR A 228 10.53 -14.60 -11.54
C TYR A 228 9.70 -15.83 -11.16
N GLU A 229 10.40 -16.95 -11.09
CA GLU A 229 9.93 -18.18 -10.45
C GLU A 229 10.24 -18.07 -8.95
N ALA A 230 9.22 -18.20 -8.10
CA ALA A 230 9.35 -18.20 -6.65
C ALA A 230 9.34 -19.64 -6.13
N THR A 231 10.38 -20.03 -5.40
CA THR A 231 10.48 -21.35 -4.76
C THR A 231 10.77 -21.18 -3.28
N GLU A 232 10.03 -21.90 -2.43
CA GLU A 232 10.32 -21.96 -1.00
C GLU A 232 11.44 -22.98 -0.76
N LEU A 233 12.47 -22.56 -0.04
CA LEU A 233 13.59 -23.40 0.38
C LEU A 233 13.67 -23.37 1.91
N VAL A 234 14.00 -24.48 2.53
CA VAL A 234 14.36 -24.51 3.95
C VAL A 234 15.88 -24.49 4.05
N VAL A 235 16.44 -23.45 4.64
CA VAL A 235 17.88 -23.29 4.90
C VAL A 235 18.04 -22.99 6.38
N ASP A 236 18.81 -23.82 7.09
CA ASP A 236 19.02 -23.71 8.55
C ASP A 236 17.72 -23.63 9.36
N GLY A 237 16.71 -24.40 8.96
CA GLY A 237 15.39 -24.42 9.59
C GLY A 237 14.51 -23.19 9.30
N LYS A 238 15.00 -22.21 8.53
CA LYS A 238 14.23 -21.04 8.09
C LYS A 238 13.66 -21.25 6.70
N LYS A 239 12.37 -20.95 6.51
CA LYS A 239 11.75 -20.90 5.18
C LYS A 239 12.18 -19.60 4.48
N LEU A 240 12.86 -19.74 3.34
CA LEU A 240 13.35 -18.64 2.51
C LEU A 240 12.75 -18.75 1.10
N THR A 241 12.25 -17.64 0.58
CA THR A 241 11.75 -17.57 -0.80
C THR A 241 12.87 -17.21 -1.76
N ARG A 242 13.32 -18.16 -2.57
CA ARG A 242 14.26 -17.91 -3.66
C ARG A 242 13.50 -17.40 -4.89
N LYS A 243 13.86 -16.21 -5.36
CA LYS A 243 13.35 -15.60 -6.59
C LYS A 243 14.37 -15.80 -7.71
N LYS A 244 14.06 -16.66 -8.70
CA LYS A 244 14.86 -16.80 -9.92
C LYS A 244 14.24 -15.95 -11.02
N GLN A 245 14.90 -14.86 -11.40
CA GLN A 245 14.44 -14.03 -12.52
C GLN A 245 14.52 -14.81 -13.84
N ILE A 246 13.48 -14.69 -14.66
CA ILE A 246 13.35 -15.39 -15.95
C ILE A 246 12.91 -14.46 -17.09
N GLY A 247 12.60 -13.20 -16.81
CA GLY A 247 12.22 -12.26 -17.85
C GLY A 247 11.86 -10.87 -17.34
N LYS A 248 11.43 -10.02 -18.27
CA LYS A 248 10.89 -8.68 -18.01
C LYS A 248 9.68 -8.42 -18.89
N ILE A 249 8.75 -7.67 -18.33
CA ILE A 249 7.52 -7.27 -19.01
C ILE A 249 7.24 -5.79 -18.75
N VAL A 250 6.56 -5.14 -19.68
CA VAL A 250 6.15 -3.74 -19.59
C VAL A 250 4.65 -3.65 -19.80
N VAL A 251 3.94 -2.94 -18.92
CA VAL A 251 2.49 -2.75 -19.03
C VAL A 251 2.18 -1.95 -20.28
N SER A 252 1.50 -2.58 -21.22
CA SER A 252 1.06 -1.96 -22.48
C SER A 252 -0.37 -1.41 -22.38
N LYS A 253 -1.19 -1.98 -21.49
CA LYS A 253 -2.57 -1.55 -21.27
C LYS A 253 -3.03 -2.00 -19.89
N VAL A 254 -3.67 -1.11 -19.13
CA VAL A 254 -4.41 -1.47 -17.92
C VAL A 254 -5.85 -1.75 -18.31
N GLU A 255 -6.35 -2.95 -18.02
CA GLU A 255 -7.71 -3.34 -18.45
C GLU A 255 -8.76 -2.90 -17.44
N ASP A 256 -8.52 -3.16 -16.16
CA ASP A 256 -9.43 -2.81 -15.07
C ASP A 256 -8.68 -2.62 -13.74
N GLU A 257 -9.37 -2.77 -12.61
CA GLU A 257 -8.76 -2.67 -11.28
C GLU A 257 -7.83 -3.85 -10.95
N ASN A 258 -8.04 -5.01 -11.56
CA ASN A 258 -7.42 -6.29 -11.23
C ASN A 258 -6.42 -6.78 -12.28
N PHE A 259 -6.57 -6.39 -13.55
CA PHE A 259 -5.82 -6.95 -14.66
C PHE A 259 -5.15 -5.90 -15.56
N SER A 260 -3.99 -6.27 -16.10
CA SER A 260 -3.27 -5.50 -17.12
C SER A 260 -2.63 -6.43 -18.14
N ILE A 261 -2.56 -6.00 -19.39
CA ILE A 261 -1.79 -6.65 -20.46
C ILE A 261 -0.40 -6.05 -20.49
N CYS A 262 0.61 -6.93 -20.53
CA CYS A 262 2.00 -6.56 -20.63
C CYS A 262 2.65 -7.13 -21.89
N THR A 263 3.51 -6.34 -22.52
CA THR A 263 4.44 -6.81 -23.55
C THR A 263 5.65 -7.44 -22.89
N VAL A 264 6.06 -8.62 -23.36
CA VAL A 264 7.28 -9.28 -22.92
C VAL A 264 8.48 -8.65 -23.63
N THR A 265 9.42 -8.11 -22.85
CA THR A 265 10.64 -7.48 -23.37
C THR A 265 11.87 -8.36 -23.24
N GLU A 266 11.89 -9.29 -22.28
CA GLU A 266 12.96 -10.27 -22.09
C GLU A 266 12.36 -11.61 -21.61
N GLY A 267 12.89 -12.74 -22.09
CA GLY A 267 12.59 -14.07 -21.54
C GLY A 267 11.31 -14.75 -22.06
N GLY A 268 10.81 -14.37 -23.24
CA GLY A 268 9.56 -14.92 -23.80
C GLY A 268 9.52 -16.45 -23.92
N ALA A 269 10.64 -17.08 -24.33
CA ALA A 269 10.75 -18.54 -24.39
C ALA A 269 10.66 -19.20 -23.00
N ASP A 270 11.36 -18.67 -21.99
CA ASP A 270 11.36 -19.21 -20.63
C ASP A 270 10.00 -19.03 -19.95
N ILE A 271 9.36 -17.88 -20.13
CA ILE A 271 8.00 -17.61 -19.63
C ILE A 271 7.01 -18.60 -20.26
N ALA A 272 7.04 -18.78 -21.58
CA ALA A 272 6.16 -19.71 -22.28
C ALA A 272 6.30 -21.14 -21.76
N LYS A 273 7.53 -21.65 -21.72
CA LYS A 273 7.85 -22.99 -21.24
C LYS A 273 7.41 -23.21 -19.78
N LYS A 274 7.58 -22.21 -18.91
CA LYS A 274 7.21 -22.31 -17.50
C LYS A 274 5.70 -22.28 -17.29
N MET A 275 4.97 -21.45 -18.03
CA MET A 275 3.50 -21.41 -17.96
C MET A 275 2.87 -22.70 -18.49
N GLU A 276 3.41 -23.30 -19.56
CA GLU A 276 2.97 -24.62 -20.06
C GLU A 276 3.18 -25.74 -19.02
N GLY A 277 4.26 -25.62 -18.24
CA GLY A 277 4.50 -26.48 -17.08
C GLY A 277 3.65 -26.15 -15.84
N ASN A 278 2.64 -25.27 -15.96
CA ASN A 278 1.79 -24.78 -14.87
C ASN A 278 2.57 -24.12 -13.71
N ALA A 279 3.74 -23.53 -13.98
CA ALA A 279 4.51 -22.82 -12.96
C ALA A 279 3.79 -21.52 -12.57
N LYS A 280 3.74 -21.25 -11.25
CA LYS A 280 3.21 -19.98 -10.73
C LYS A 280 4.27 -18.88 -10.83
N LEU A 281 4.26 -18.16 -11.93
CA LEU A 281 5.17 -17.03 -12.16
C LEU A 281 4.68 -15.77 -11.46
N LYS A 282 5.62 -15.02 -10.87
CA LYS A 282 5.37 -13.75 -10.20
C LYS A 282 6.07 -12.61 -10.93
N CYS A 283 5.48 -11.44 -10.86
CA CYS A 283 5.97 -10.19 -11.41
C CYS A 283 6.18 -9.23 -10.25
N GLU A 284 7.36 -8.61 -10.12
CA GLU A 284 7.61 -7.56 -9.13
C GLU A 284 8.04 -6.28 -9.86
N ILE A 285 7.45 -5.15 -9.49
CA ILE A 285 7.74 -3.88 -10.14
C ILE A 285 9.21 -3.47 -9.97
N ILE A 286 9.81 -2.97 -11.04
CA ILE A 286 11.20 -2.49 -11.08
C ILE A 286 11.21 -0.99 -10.74
N ASN A 287 10.40 -0.21 -11.45
CA ASN A 287 10.27 1.24 -11.29
C ASN A 287 8.80 1.63 -11.22
N GLU A 288 8.48 2.54 -10.29
CA GLU A 288 7.19 3.23 -10.15
C GLU A 288 7.32 4.73 -10.48
#